data_AF-A0A672YCE8-F1
#
_entry.id   AF-A0A672YCE8-F1
#
_cell.length_a   1.000
_cell.length_b   1.000
_cell.length_c   1.000
_cell.angle_alpha   90.00
_cell.angle_beta   90.00
_cell.angle_gamma   90.00
#
_symmetry.space_group_name_H-M   'P 1'
#
loop_
_entity.id
_entity.type
_entity.pdbx_description
1 polymer ?
#
loop_
_entity_poly.entity_id
_entity_poly.type
_entity_poly.pdbx_seq_one_letter_code
_entity_poly.pdbx_strand_id
1 'polypeptide(L)'
;MNHKRSLDWIKHGYHETFDLSHRTVKDNVERVDAVRLSPTSSSSASSVPYKPVRLKRKYRNQKFKCWRGQRRLLGEDEMKYYVEYLENTRDDSPALHLRQQLR
;
A
#
# COMPACT_ATOMS: atom_id res chain seq x y z
N MET A 1 -0.40 29.23 -7.02
CA MET A 1 -1.04 27.91 -6.76
C MET A 1 -2.50 28.14 -6.40
N ASN A 2 -3.44 27.57 -7.17
CA ASN A 2 -4.89 27.81 -7.00
C ASN A 2 -5.40 27.21 -5.67
N HIS A 3 -5.79 28.05 -4.71
CA HIS A 3 -6.28 27.65 -3.38
C HIS A 3 -7.48 26.70 -3.41
N LYS A 4 -8.24 26.69 -4.51
CA LYS A 4 -9.44 25.86 -4.67
C LYS A 4 -9.15 24.35 -4.80
N ARG A 5 -7.98 23.96 -5.33
CA ARG A 5 -7.61 22.54 -5.49
C ARG A 5 -7.07 21.89 -4.22
N SER A 6 -6.58 22.67 -3.27
CA SER A 6 -6.05 22.14 -2.00
C SER A 6 -7.16 21.64 -1.08
N LEU A 7 -8.37 22.22 -1.17
CA LEU A 7 -9.50 21.85 -0.32
C LEU A 7 -10.13 20.50 -0.69
N ASP A 8 -10.06 20.11 -1.97
CA ASP A 8 -10.61 18.84 -2.44
C ASP A 8 -9.90 17.63 -1.82
N TRP A 9 -8.62 17.79 -1.45
CA TRP A 9 -7.80 16.75 -0.86
C TRP A 9 -8.01 16.56 0.64
N ILE A 10 -8.60 17.54 1.32
CA ILE A 10 -8.91 17.47 2.77
C ILE A 10 -10.41 17.51 3.03
N LYS A 11 -11.22 17.36 1.98
CA LYS A 11 -12.66 17.58 1.99
C LYS A 11 -13.39 16.73 3.02
N HIS A 12 -12.94 15.50 3.22
CA HIS A 12 -13.57 14.55 4.13
C HIS A 12 -13.00 14.62 5.55
N GLY A 13 -11.84 15.27 5.74
CA GLY A 13 -11.24 15.44 7.05
C GLY A 13 -10.81 14.12 7.70
N TYR A 14 -10.47 13.10 6.91
CA TYR A 14 -10.16 11.77 7.44
C TYR A 14 -8.94 11.76 8.38
N HIS A 15 -8.07 12.76 8.25
CA HIS A 15 -6.97 13.00 9.19
C HIS A 15 -7.45 13.06 10.66
N GLU A 16 -8.65 13.58 10.91
CA GLU A 16 -9.19 13.76 12.26
C GLU A 16 -10.29 12.74 12.59
N THR A 17 -11.06 12.30 11.60
CA THR A 17 -12.30 11.54 11.84
C THR A 17 -12.18 10.03 11.60
N PHE A 18 -11.16 9.56 10.87
CA PHE A 18 -11.04 8.15 10.49
C PHE A 18 -10.21 7.37 11.51
N ASP A 19 -10.82 6.39 12.21
CA ASP A 19 -10.10 5.57 13.19
C ASP A 19 -9.19 4.53 12.53
N LEU A 20 -7.88 4.81 12.56
CA LEU A 20 -6.82 3.92 12.06
C LEU A 20 -6.39 2.83 13.06
N SER A 21 -7.02 2.75 14.23
CA SER A 21 -6.65 1.76 15.24
C SER A 21 -6.86 0.34 14.74
N HIS A 22 -5.86 -0.53 14.94
CA HIS A 22 -5.93 -1.95 14.57
C HIS A 22 -7.15 -2.69 15.14
N ARG A 23 -7.75 -2.21 16.23
CA ARG A 23 -8.96 -2.81 16.84
C ARG A 23 -10.19 -2.76 15.94
N THR A 24 -10.26 -1.80 15.01
CA THR A 24 -11.41 -1.65 14.11
C THR A 24 -11.45 -2.72 13.03
N VAL A 25 -10.33 -3.43 12.81
CA VAL A 25 -10.19 -4.45 11.76
C VAL A 25 -10.24 -5.85 12.36
N LYS A 26 -11.26 -6.63 11.97
CA LYS A 26 -11.34 -8.06 12.29
C LYS A 26 -10.52 -8.87 11.29
N ASP A 27 -9.29 -9.22 11.66
CA ASP A 27 -8.44 -10.13 10.87
C ASP A 27 -8.79 -11.59 11.19
N ASN A 28 -9.32 -12.32 10.21
CA ASN A 28 -9.67 -13.74 10.31
C ASN A 28 -8.98 -14.60 9.23
N VAL A 29 -7.99 -14.05 8.53
CA VAL A 29 -7.37 -14.71 7.38
C VAL A 29 -6.16 -15.52 7.81
N GLU A 30 -6.13 -16.78 7.38
CA GLU A 30 -5.05 -17.72 7.66
C GLU A 30 -3.69 -17.22 7.11
N ARG A 31 -2.63 -17.42 7.89
CA ARG A 31 -1.27 -17.04 7.50
C ARG A 31 -0.40 -18.27 7.27
N VAL A 32 0.16 -18.40 6.07
CA VAL A 32 0.98 -19.53 5.64
C VAL A 32 2.41 -19.06 5.36
N ASP A 33 3.43 -19.83 5.72
CA ASP A 33 4.82 -19.50 5.41
C ASP A 33 5.12 -19.85 3.94
N ALA A 34 5.51 -18.85 3.15
CA ALA A 34 5.81 -19.03 1.73
C ALA A 34 6.94 -20.05 1.50
N VAL A 35 7.87 -20.22 2.44
CA VAL A 35 8.98 -21.18 2.31
C VAL A 35 8.54 -22.63 2.48
N ARG A 36 7.40 -22.85 3.17
CA ARG A 36 6.85 -24.18 3.43
C ARG A 36 5.85 -24.65 2.36
N LEU A 37 5.55 -23.80 1.38
CA LEU A 37 4.69 -24.12 0.26
C LEU A 37 5.53 -24.72 -0.88
N SER A 38 5.33 -26.01 -1.18
CA SER A 38 5.87 -26.61 -2.40
C SER A 38 4.93 -26.28 -3.58
N PRO A 39 5.44 -25.79 -4.73
CA PRO A 39 4.61 -25.50 -5.91
C PRO A 39 3.86 -26.72 -6.45
N THR A 40 4.34 -27.93 -6.13
CA THR A 40 3.90 -29.20 -6.71
C THR A 40 2.76 -29.88 -5.96
N SER A 41 2.44 -29.47 -4.73
CA SER A 41 1.34 -30.08 -3.93
C SER A 41 -0.05 -29.54 -4.28
N SER A 42 -0.15 -28.55 -5.18
CA SER A 42 -1.40 -27.83 -5.47
C SER A 42 -2.07 -28.23 -6.79
N SER A 43 -1.53 -29.22 -7.52
CA SER A 43 -1.94 -29.49 -8.92
C SER A 43 -2.34 -30.94 -9.20
N SER A 44 -2.96 -31.65 -8.24
CA SER A 44 -3.76 -32.84 -8.54
C SER A 44 -5.24 -32.52 -8.35
N ALA A 45 -5.82 -32.01 -9.43
CA ALA A 45 -7.19 -32.17 -9.90
C ALA A 45 -8.35 -32.21 -8.88
N SER A 46 -9.29 -31.29 -9.11
CA SER A 46 -10.68 -31.21 -8.65
C SER A 46 -10.92 -30.65 -7.23
N SER A 47 -11.48 -29.43 -7.19
CA SER A 47 -11.98 -28.70 -6.00
C SER A 47 -10.94 -28.11 -5.02
N VAL A 48 -10.03 -27.26 -5.49
CA VAL A 48 -9.35 -26.33 -4.57
C VAL A 48 -10.26 -25.12 -4.40
N PRO A 49 -10.92 -24.89 -3.25
CA PRO A 49 -11.69 -23.67 -3.04
C PRO A 49 -10.76 -22.46 -3.18
N TYR A 50 -11.23 -21.38 -3.79
CA TYR A 50 -10.54 -20.07 -3.85
C TYR A 50 -10.47 -19.45 -2.44
N LYS A 51 -9.77 -20.10 -1.51
CA LYS A 51 -9.59 -19.63 -0.15
C LYS A 51 -8.44 -18.62 -0.11
N PRO A 52 -8.68 -17.34 0.22
CA PRO A 52 -7.61 -16.37 0.34
C PRO A 52 -6.73 -16.70 1.54
N VAL A 53 -5.40 -16.66 1.34
CA VAL A 53 -4.40 -16.87 2.40
C VAL A 53 -3.36 -15.74 2.40
N ARG A 54 -2.83 -15.40 3.58
CA ARG A 54 -1.76 -14.41 3.75
C ARG A 54 -0.40 -15.11 3.78
N LEU A 55 0.48 -14.76 2.85
CA LEU A 55 1.83 -15.34 2.77
C LEU A 55 2.83 -14.58 3.65
N LYS A 56 3.43 -15.26 4.62
CA LYS A 56 4.58 -14.76 5.39
C LYS A 56 5.86 -14.91 4.55
N ARG A 57 6.84 -14.01 4.77
CA ARG A 57 8.20 -14.05 4.18
C ARG A 57 8.31 -14.01 2.65
N LYS A 58 7.21 -13.80 1.93
CA LYS A 58 7.20 -13.68 0.46
C LYS A 58 8.17 -12.63 -0.08
N TYR A 59 8.36 -11.53 0.63
CA TYR A 59 9.10 -10.36 0.16
C TYR A 59 10.46 -10.14 0.84
N ARG A 60 11.09 -11.19 1.40
CA ARG A 60 12.32 -11.07 2.21
C ARG A 60 13.50 -10.33 1.52
N ASN A 61 13.51 -10.25 0.19
CA ASN A 61 14.56 -9.58 -0.60
C ASN A 61 13.99 -8.66 -1.70
N GLN A 62 12.77 -8.14 -1.53
CA GLN A 62 12.16 -7.29 -2.56
C GLN A 62 12.67 -5.84 -2.45
N LYS A 63 13.14 -5.27 -3.57
CA LYS A 63 13.44 -3.84 -3.66
C LYS A 63 12.15 -3.03 -3.56
N PHE A 64 12.19 -1.91 -2.84
CA PHE A 64 11.05 -1.01 -2.68
C PHE A 64 10.53 -0.57 -4.06
N LYS A 65 9.23 -0.78 -4.29
CA LYS A 65 8.53 -0.30 -5.47
C LYS A 65 7.44 0.64 -4.98
N CYS A 66 7.71 1.94 -5.06
CA CYS A 66 6.77 2.96 -4.59
C CYS A 66 5.53 3.06 -5.48
N TRP A 67 5.56 2.66 -6.77
CA TRP A 67 4.40 2.79 -7.66
C TRP A 67 4.27 1.74 -8.77
N ARG A 68 3.01 1.44 -9.16
CA ARG A 68 2.68 0.66 -10.36
C ARG A 68 3.01 1.51 -11.61
N GLY A 69 4.02 1.08 -12.38
CA GLY A 69 4.35 1.69 -13.68
C GLY A 69 5.61 2.55 -13.72
N GLN A 70 6.26 2.79 -12.57
CA GLN A 70 7.55 3.50 -12.55
C GLN A 70 8.65 2.54 -13.04
N ARG A 71 9.23 2.83 -14.21
CA ARG A 71 10.36 2.08 -14.79
C ARG A 71 11.73 2.54 -14.25
N ARG A 72 11.80 3.71 -13.59
CA ARG A 72 13.02 4.25 -12.99
C ARG A 72 12.96 4.21 -11.47
N LEU A 73 14.12 4.08 -10.84
CA LEU A 73 14.28 4.33 -9.42
C LEU A 73 14.06 5.82 -9.14
N LEU A 74 13.51 6.14 -7.97
CA LEU A 74 13.44 7.51 -7.48
C LEU A 74 14.86 8.02 -7.21
N GLY A 75 15.12 9.28 -7.53
CA GLY A 75 16.33 9.97 -7.09
C GLY A 75 16.28 10.23 -5.58
N GLU A 76 17.44 10.51 -4.98
CA GLU A 76 17.54 10.76 -3.53
C GLU A 76 16.69 11.97 -3.09
N ASP A 77 16.72 13.07 -3.85
CA ASP A 77 15.95 14.27 -3.51
C ASP A 77 14.44 14.07 -3.71
N GLU A 78 14.04 13.26 -4.69
CA GLU A 78 12.64 12.86 -4.87
C GLU A 78 12.19 12.04 -3.65
N MET A 79 13.04 11.14 -3.14
CA MET A 79 12.75 10.38 -1.94
C MET A 79 12.66 11.24 -0.68
N LYS A 80 13.55 12.23 -0.51
CA LYS A 80 13.49 13.19 0.60
C LYS A 80 12.16 13.95 0.60
N TYR A 81 11.76 14.45 -0.56
CA TYR A 81 10.47 15.13 -0.73
C TYR A 81 9.29 14.24 -0.32
N TYR A 82 9.30 12.96 -0.72
CA TYR A 82 8.25 12.02 -0.33
C TYR A 82 8.16 11.81 1.17
N VAL A 83 9.29 11.66 1.86
CA VAL A 83 9.33 11.48 3.31
C VAL A 83 8.78 12.72 4.00
N GLU A 84 9.28 13.90 3.63
CA GLU A 84 8.84 15.18 4.18
C GLU A 84 7.34 15.41 3.97
N TYR A 85 6.82 15.09 2.77
CA TYR A 85 5.39 15.20 2.50
C TYR A 85 4.56 14.25 3.37
N LEU A 86 4.98 12.98 3.51
CA LEU A 86 4.24 11.99 4.30
C LEU A 86 4.22 12.32 5.80
N GLU A 87 5.25 13.00 6.30
CA GLU A 87 5.32 13.45 7.69
C GLU A 87 4.34 14.60 7.98
N ASN A 88 3.98 15.40 6.97
CA ASN A 88 3.24 16.66 7.16
C ASN A 88 1.85 16.70 6.52
N THR A 89 1.51 15.73 5.66
CA THR A 89 0.23 15.72 4.92
C THR A 89 -0.98 15.46 5.82
N ARG A 90 -2.08 16.15 5.50
CA ARG A 90 -3.43 15.90 6.04
C ARG A 90 -4.41 15.45 4.96
N ASP A 91 -3.91 15.10 3.78
CA ASP A 91 -4.76 14.74 2.66
C ASP A 91 -5.50 13.44 2.96
N ASP A 92 -6.76 13.37 2.55
CA ASP A 92 -7.63 12.19 2.65
C ASP A 92 -7.07 11.00 1.85
N SER A 93 -6.20 11.25 0.86
CA SER A 93 -5.54 10.22 0.05
C SER A 93 -4.14 10.66 -0.40
N PRO A 94 -3.13 10.66 0.50
CA PRO A 94 -1.83 11.29 0.27
C PRO A 94 -1.07 10.70 -0.92
N ALA A 95 -1.14 9.37 -1.08
CA ALA A 95 -0.47 8.67 -2.16
C ALA A 95 -1.06 9.07 -3.54
N LEU A 96 -2.38 9.29 -3.61
CA LEU A 96 -3.04 9.70 -4.85
C LEU A 96 -2.71 11.15 -5.21
N HIS A 97 -2.60 12.03 -4.21
CA HIS A 97 -2.19 13.42 -4.39
C HIS A 97 -0.77 13.52 -4.94
N LEU A 98 0.18 12.83 -4.30
CA LEU A 98 1.57 12.75 -4.77
C LEU A 98 1.67 12.30 -6.23
N ARG A 99 0.84 11.32 -6.64
CA ARG A 99 0.79 10.85 -8.02
C ARG A 99 0.36 11.93 -9.02
N GLN A 100 -0.47 12.89 -8.62
CA GLN A 100 -0.90 13.98 -9.50
C GLN A 100 0.14 15.08 -9.62
N GLN A 101 1.01 15.26 -8.61
CA GLN A 101 2.05 16.30 -8.63
C GLN A 101 3.31 15.88 -9.39
N LEU A 102 3.57 14.58 -9.54
CA LEU A 102 4.77 14.04 -10.19
C LEU A 102 4.56 13.64 -11.66
N ARG A 103 3.53 14.20 -12.30
CA ARG A 103 3.28 14.14 -13.75
C ARG A 103 3.59 15.48 -14.38
#